data_AF-A0A950VL46-F1
#
_entry.id   AF-A0A950VL46-F1
#
_cell.length_a   1.000
_cell.length_b   1.000
_cell.length_c   1.000
_cell.angle_alpha   90.00
_cell.angle_beta   90.00
_cell.angle_gamma   90.00
#
_symmetry.space_group_name_H-M   'P 1'
#
loop_
_entity.id
_entity.type
_entity.pdbx_description
1 polymer ?
#
loop_
_entity_poly.entity_id
_entity_poly.type
_entity_poly.pdbx_seq_one_letter_code
_entity_poly.pdbx_strand_id
1 'polypeptide(L)'
;MVNQWFDVSTRIGLAVVTGLVSTLAGFIFWLALTAWQVRRVKKRILRQALANRAVHASGAVALVLSIARDIEQDVRRHLDADLKTRALPLVKVHQAGGLELREEVWVHFLERVKKQWRELAQSGVGRVYLFLNTPVAMGVYIGATLLPGPEVIIAHFQENVYHQVGSLTTAVVKL
;
A
#
# COMPACT_ATOMS: atom_id res chain seq x y z
N MET A 1 52.19 -7.67 -47.73
CA MET A 1 51.70 -8.10 -46.40
C MET A 1 51.16 -6.96 -45.53
N VAL A 2 51.66 -5.72 -45.62
CA VAL A 2 51.20 -4.59 -44.78
C VAL A 2 49.73 -4.20 -45.02
N ASN A 3 49.22 -4.28 -46.25
CA ASN A 3 47.84 -3.88 -46.57
C ASN A 3 46.73 -4.82 -46.05
N GLN A 4 47.04 -6.09 -45.75
CA GLN A 4 46.04 -7.02 -45.19
C GLN A 4 45.77 -6.77 -43.69
N TRP A 5 46.77 -6.27 -42.95
CA TRP A 5 46.62 -5.95 -41.54
C TRP A 5 45.78 -4.69 -41.29
N PHE A 6 45.89 -3.69 -42.18
CA PHE A 6 45.08 -2.46 -42.12
C PHE A 6 43.58 -2.71 -42.39
N ASP A 7 43.25 -3.63 -43.31
CA ASP A 7 41.87 -3.98 -43.65
C ASP A 7 41.19 -4.77 -42.51
N VAL A 8 41.94 -5.62 -41.80
CA VAL A 8 41.42 -6.34 -40.62
C VAL A 8 41.23 -5.41 -39.42
N SER A 9 42.17 -4.51 -39.14
CA SER A 9 42.05 -3.57 -38.01
C SER A 9 40.90 -2.57 -38.18
N THR A 10 40.65 -2.12 -39.41
CA THR A 10 39.56 -1.19 -39.71
C THR A 10 38.18 -1.85 -39.62
N ARG A 11 38.04 -3.10 -40.07
CA ARG A 11 36.80 -3.88 -39.92
C ARG A 11 36.47 -4.21 -38.46
N ILE A 12 37.48 -4.57 -37.65
CA ILE A 12 37.30 -4.81 -36.22
C ILE A 12 36.91 -3.52 -35.48
N GLY A 13 37.59 -2.41 -35.78
CA GLY A 13 37.27 -1.10 -35.21
C GLY A 13 35.84 -0.66 -35.55
N LEU A 14 35.42 -0.81 -36.81
CA LEU A 14 34.07 -0.49 -37.24
C LEU A 14 33.02 -1.34 -36.52
N ALA A 15 33.25 -2.65 -36.40
CA ALA A 15 32.35 -3.58 -35.71
C ALA A 15 32.17 -3.23 -34.22
N VAL A 16 33.26 -2.89 -33.52
CA VAL A 16 33.22 -2.48 -32.10
C VAL A 16 32.45 -1.16 -31.94
N VAL A 17 32.70 -0.18 -32.80
CA VAL A 17 31.99 1.11 -32.77
C VAL A 17 30.50 0.92 -33.06
N THR A 18 30.14 0.13 -34.07
CA THR A 18 28.72 -0.18 -34.35
C THR A 18 28.05 -0.91 -33.18
N GLY A 19 28.74 -1.87 -32.54
CA GLY A 19 28.23 -2.57 -31.37
C GLY A 19 27.96 -1.64 -30.18
N LEU A 20 28.88 -0.73 -29.89
CA LEU A 20 28.73 0.26 -28.81
C LEU A 20 27.58 1.23 -29.10
N VAL A 21 27.45 1.74 -30.33
CA VAL A 21 26.38 2.66 -30.71
C VAL A 21 25.02 1.96 -30.65
N SER A 22 24.91 0.72 -31.12
CA SER A 22 23.66 -0.05 -31.04
C SER A 22 23.25 -0.36 -29.59
N THR A 23 24.22 -0.64 -28.72
CA THR A 23 23.97 -0.90 -27.30
C THR A 23 23.48 0.37 -26.59
N LEU A 24 24.12 1.51 -26.87
CA LEU A 24 23.74 2.80 -26.29
C LEU A 24 22.34 3.22 -26.75
N ALA A 25 22.04 3.04 -28.05
CA ALA A 25 20.73 3.34 -28.62
C ALA A 25 19.63 2.46 -28.00
N GLY A 26 19.89 1.17 -27.81
CA GLY A 26 18.97 0.25 -27.14
C GLY A 26 18.69 0.64 -25.69
N PHE A 27 19.71 1.05 -24.95
CA PHE A 27 19.57 1.50 -23.57
C PHE A 27 18.74 2.78 -23.44
N ILE A 28 18.99 3.77 -24.29
CA ILE A 28 18.22 5.03 -24.32
C ILE A 28 16.77 4.75 -24.71
N PHE A 29 16.55 3.91 -25.72
CA PHE A 29 15.20 3.53 -26.14
C PHE A 29 14.43 2.82 -25.02
N TRP A 30 15.09 1.89 -24.31
CA TRP A 30 14.50 1.17 -23.18
C TRP A 30 14.12 2.14 -22.05
N LEU A 31 15.01 3.06 -21.66
CA LEU A 31 14.71 4.08 -20.64
C LEU A 31 13.53 4.97 -21.05
N ALA A 32 13.48 5.40 -22.31
CA ALA A 32 12.40 6.22 -22.84
C ALA A 32 11.06 5.45 -22.83
N LEU A 33 11.07 4.17 -23.22
CA LEU A 33 9.90 3.31 -23.21
C LEU A 33 9.36 3.11 -21.78
N THR A 34 10.25 2.79 -20.83
CA THR A 34 9.89 2.59 -19.42
C THR A 34 9.34 3.89 -18.81
N ALA A 35 10.00 5.04 -19.07
CA ALA A 35 9.52 6.34 -18.60
C ALA A 35 8.14 6.70 -19.18
N TRP A 36 7.90 6.39 -20.46
CA TRP A 36 6.62 6.61 -21.11
C TRP A 36 5.51 5.71 -20.54
N GLN A 37 5.78 4.42 -20.35
CA GLN A 37 4.85 3.47 -19.72
C GLN A 37 4.49 3.91 -18.31
N VAL A 38 5.47 4.26 -17.48
CA VAL A 38 5.26 4.74 -16.10
C VAL A 38 4.40 6.01 -16.09
N ARG A 39 4.68 6.99 -16.97
CA ARG A 39 3.89 8.22 -17.06
C ARG A 39 2.44 7.95 -17.47
N ARG A 40 2.21 7.03 -18.42
CA ARG A 40 0.86 6.68 -18.90
C ARG A 40 0.05 5.97 -17.82
N VAL A 41 0.68 5.03 -17.11
CA VAL A 41 0.06 4.30 -15.99
C VAL A 41 -0.25 5.24 -14.83
N LYS A 42 0.70 6.11 -14.43
CA LYS A 42 0.50 7.09 -13.36
C LYS A 42 -0.69 8.01 -13.61
N LYS A 43 -0.87 8.51 -14.84
CA LYS A 43 -2.01 9.36 -15.21
C LYS A 43 -3.35 8.62 -15.16
N ARG A 44 -3.38 7.32 -15.52
CA ARG A 44 -4.60 6.51 -15.46
C ARG A 44 -5.00 6.18 -14.02
N ILE A 45 -4.02 5.84 -13.18
CA ILE A 45 -4.21 5.59 -11.75
C ILE A 45 -4.70 6.85 -11.04
N LEU A 46 -4.11 8.01 -11.33
CA LEU A 46 -4.53 9.26 -10.70
C LEU A 46 -6.00 9.60 -11.03
N ARG A 47 -6.43 9.38 -12.28
CA ARG A 47 -7.82 9.58 -12.71
C ARG A 47 -8.78 8.59 -12.05
N GLN A 48 -8.38 7.34 -11.88
CA GLN A 48 -9.18 6.33 -11.16
C GLN A 48 -9.26 6.64 -9.66
N ALA A 49 -8.18 7.10 -9.04
CA ALA A 49 -8.17 7.52 -7.63
C ALA A 49 -9.09 8.73 -7.39
N LEU A 50 -9.12 9.69 -8.32
CA LEU A 50 -10.02 10.84 -8.25
C LEU A 50 -11.49 10.45 -8.52
N ALA A 51 -11.75 9.53 -9.45
CA ALA A 51 -13.10 9.03 -9.71
C ALA A 51 -13.66 8.23 -8.52
N ASN A 52 -12.85 7.38 -7.89
CA ASN A 52 -13.26 6.60 -6.71
C ASN A 52 -13.50 7.50 -5.48
N ARG A 53 -12.76 8.61 -5.33
CA ARG A 53 -13.02 9.63 -4.29
C ARG A 53 -14.38 10.32 -4.46
N ALA A 54 -14.86 10.48 -5.69
CA ALA A 54 -16.15 11.13 -5.96
C ALA A 54 -17.35 10.19 -5.76
N VAL A 55 -17.16 8.87 -5.90
CA VAL A 55 -18.24 7.87 -5.85
C VAL A 55 -18.42 7.24 -4.45
N HIS A 56 -17.42 7.33 -3.56
CA HIS A 56 -17.45 6.67 -2.25
C HIS A 56 -17.59 7.65 -1.06
N ALA A 57 -18.20 8.81 -1.27
CA ALA A 57 -18.43 9.83 -0.25
C ALA A 57 -19.45 9.43 0.84
N SER A 58 -19.95 8.19 0.84
CA SER A 58 -20.94 7.70 1.79
C SER A 58 -20.27 6.89 2.91
N GLY A 59 -19.94 7.58 4.01
CA GLY A 59 -19.57 6.98 5.28
C GLY A 59 -18.08 6.71 5.47
N ALA A 60 -17.53 7.24 6.56
CA ALA A 60 -16.24 6.84 7.11
C ALA A 60 -16.45 6.09 8.42
N VAL A 61 -15.56 5.15 8.75
CA VAL A 61 -15.62 4.33 9.97
C VAL A 61 -14.25 4.25 10.61
N ALA A 62 -14.19 4.19 11.95
CA ALA A 62 -12.97 3.87 12.68
C ALA A 62 -12.90 2.35 12.94
N LEU A 63 -11.83 1.70 12.47
CA LEU A 63 -11.54 0.29 12.74
C LEU A 63 -10.40 0.20 13.76
N VAL A 64 -10.69 -0.37 14.92
CA VAL A 64 -9.73 -0.55 16.01
C VAL A 64 -9.34 -2.02 16.10
N LEU A 65 -8.06 -2.32 15.86
CA LEU A 65 -7.50 -3.66 16.00
C LEU A 65 -6.50 -3.66 17.14
N SER A 66 -6.73 -4.49 18.15
CA SER A 66 -5.91 -4.45 19.37
C SER A 66 -5.70 -5.85 19.97
N ILE A 67 -4.49 -6.06 20.49
CA ILE A 67 -4.05 -7.29 21.14
C ILE A 67 -3.46 -6.92 22.50
N ALA A 68 -3.73 -7.74 23.52
CA ALA A 68 -3.31 -7.58 24.91
C ALA A 68 -3.90 -6.34 25.61
N ARG A 69 -3.60 -5.14 25.12
CA ARG A 69 -4.17 -3.88 25.61
C ARG A 69 -5.26 -3.40 24.66
N ASP A 70 -6.46 -3.24 25.19
CA ASP A 70 -7.54 -2.56 24.49
C ASP A 70 -7.23 -1.05 24.40
N ILE A 71 -7.36 -0.50 23.19
CA ILE A 71 -7.10 0.92 22.87
C ILE A 71 -8.39 1.66 22.48
N GLU A 72 -9.57 1.04 22.60
CA GLU A 72 -10.85 1.66 22.22
C GLU A 72 -11.05 3.03 22.87
N GLN A 73 -10.78 3.15 24.18
CA GLN A 73 -10.94 4.42 24.90
C GLN A 73 -9.94 5.49 24.44
N ASP A 74 -8.71 5.10 24.10
CA ASP A 74 -7.70 6.02 23.59
C ASP A 74 -8.09 6.54 22.21
N VAL A 75 -8.60 5.65 21.35
CA VAL A 75 -9.11 6.00 20.03
C VAL A 75 -10.34 6.88 20.14
N ARG A 76 -11.31 6.54 21.00
CA ARG A 76 -12.52 7.36 21.21
C ARG A 76 -12.16 8.79 21.64
N ARG A 77 -11.26 8.93 22.62
CA ARG A 77 -10.77 10.25 23.06
C ARG A 77 -10.12 11.04 21.94
N HIS A 78 -9.33 10.38 21.09
CA HIS A 78 -8.73 11.02 19.93
C HIS A 78 -9.78 11.44 18.88
N LEU A 79 -10.73 10.56 18.56
CA LEU A 79 -11.79 10.85 17.60
C LEU A 79 -12.67 12.02 18.08
N ASP A 80 -12.96 12.07 19.38
CA ASP A 80 -13.78 13.13 19.99
C ASP A 80 -13.09 14.50 20.01
N ALA A 81 -11.76 14.53 19.93
CA ALA A 81 -10.99 15.76 19.91
C ALA A 81 -11.06 16.50 18.56
N ASP A 82 -11.40 15.82 17.46
CA ASP A 82 -11.56 16.43 16.13
C ASP A 82 -13.03 16.39 15.67
N LEU A 83 -13.56 17.57 15.33
CA LEU A 83 -14.92 17.76 14.81
C LEU A 83 -15.23 16.90 13.59
N LYS A 84 -14.23 16.57 12.77
CA LYS A 84 -14.41 15.73 11.57
C LYS A 84 -14.57 14.25 11.88
N THR A 85 -14.04 13.79 13.01
CA THR A 85 -13.96 12.36 13.35
C THR A 85 -14.82 11.95 14.54
N ARG A 86 -15.33 12.92 15.33
CA ARG A 86 -16.08 12.70 16.57
C ARG A 86 -17.34 11.83 16.43
N ALA A 87 -18.00 11.86 15.28
CA ALA A 87 -19.23 11.10 15.03
C ALA A 87 -19.00 9.78 14.28
N LEU A 88 -17.74 9.36 14.08
CA LEU A 88 -17.47 8.15 13.31
C LEU A 88 -17.92 6.90 14.06
N PRO A 89 -18.65 5.98 13.40
CA PRO A 89 -18.90 4.65 13.94
C PRO A 89 -17.57 3.96 14.24
N LEU A 90 -17.51 3.23 15.35
CA LEU A 90 -16.33 2.49 15.78
C LEU A 90 -16.61 1.00 15.70
N VAL A 91 -15.76 0.28 14.95
CA VAL A 91 -15.75 -1.18 14.87
C VAL A 91 -14.49 -1.68 15.52
N LYS A 92 -14.62 -2.63 16.45
CA LYS A 92 -13.50 -3.16 17.24
C LYS A 92 -13.28 -4.65 17.00
N VAL A 93 -12.03 -5.03 16.82
CA VAL A 93 -11.56 -6.41 16.96
C VAL A 93 -10.47 -6.44 18.02
N HIS A 94 -10.83 -6.96 19.19
CA HIS A 94 -9.91 -7.10 20.31
C HIS A 94 -9.61 -8.57 20.62
N GLN A 95 -8.35 -8.87 20.89
CA GLN A 95 -7.91 -10.13 21.51
C GLN A 95 -7.40 -9.81 22.91
N ALA A 96 -8.14 -10.29 23.92
CA ALA A 96 -7.68 -10.27 25.29
C ALA A 96 -6.52 -11.28 25.45
N GLY A 97 -5.55 -10.93 26.30
CA GLY A 97 -4.32 -11.69 26.46
C GLY A 97 -3.26 -11.40 25.40
N GLY A 98 -2.02 -11.78 25.69
CA GLY A 98 -0.93 -11.70 24.72
C GLY A 98 -1.19 -12.63 23.53
N LEU A 99 -0.59 -12.33 22.38
CA LEU A 99 -0.51 -13.34 21.34
C LEU A 99 0.55 -14.36 21.73
N GLU A 100 0.13 -15.58 22.00
CA GLU A 100 1.04 -16.71 22.02
C GLU A 100 1.68 -16.86 20.62
N LEU A 101 2.93 -17.34 20.56
CA LEU A 101 3.63 -17.63 19.29
C LEU A 101 3.06 -18.85 18.55
N ARG A 102 1.81 -19.21 18.86
CA ARG A 102 1.08 -20.34 18.29
C ARG A 102 0.32 -19.87 17.06
N GLU A 103 0.58 -20.50 15.93
CA GLU A 103 -0.01 -20.15 14.64
C GLU A 103 -1.55 -20.09 14.70
N GLU A 104 -2.18 -20.98 15.47
CA GLU A 104 -3.65 -21.05 15.56
C GLU A 104 -4.26 -19.76 16.14
N VAL A 105 -3.56 -19.14 17.10
CA VAL A 105 -4.02 -17.88 17.72
C VAL A 105 -3.91 -16.72 16.74
N TRP A 106 -2.86 -16.70 15.92
CA TRP A 106 -2.67 -15.69 14.87
C TRP A 106 -3.75 -15.82 13.80
N VAL A 107 -3.99 -17.04 13.31
CA VAL A 107 -5.01 -17.33 12.29
C VAL A 107 -6.39 -16.95 12.79
N HIS A 108 -6.77 -17.35 14.01
CA HIS A 108 -8.07 -17.02 14.58
C HIS A 108 -8.28 -15.50 14.71
N PHE A 109 -7.27 -14.75 15.13
CA PHE A 109 -7.36 -13.28 15.15
C PHE A 109 -7.56 -12.71 13.74
N LEU A 110 -6.75 -13.15 12.76
CA LEU A 110 -6.85 -12.71 11.37
C LEU A 110 -8.20 -13.04 10.74
N GLU A 111 -8.81 -14.19 11.07
CA GLU A 111 -10.15 -14.53 10.59
C GLU A 111 -11.22 -13.56 11.10
N ARG A 112 -11.13 -13.14 12.37
CA ARG A 112 -12.02 -12.10 12.93
C ARG A 112 -11.83 -10.76 12.23
N VAL A 113 -10.58 -10.38 11.96
CA VAL A 113 -10.26 -9.17 11.17
C VAL A 113 -10.85 -9.27 9.75
N LYS A 114 -10.62 -10.39 9.05
CA LYS A 114 -11.16 -10.64 7.69
C LYS A 114 -12.69 -10.61 7.66
N LYS A 115 -13.34 -11.13 8.70
CA LYS A 115 -14.81 -11.09 8.81
C LYS A 115 -15.29 -9.64 8.91
N GLN A 116 -14.74 -8.87 9.85
CA GLN A 116 -15.11 -7.46 10.03
C GLN A 116 -14.78 -6.60 8.80
N TRP A 117 -13.63 -6.85 8.16
CA TRP A 117 -13.27 -6.15 6.93
C TRP A 117 -14.27 -6.42 5.79
N ARG A 118 -14.71 -7.67 5.62
CA ARG A 118 -15.74 -8.02 4.61
C ARG A 118 -17.06 -7.33 4.89
N GLU A 119 -17.49 -7.26 6.15
CA GLU A 119 -18.71 -6.56 6.55
C GLU A 119 -18.61 -5.06 6.20
N LEU A 120 -17.48 -4.40 6.50
CA LEU A 120 -17.22 -3.01 6.13
C LEU A 120 -17.16 -2.77 4.62
N ALA A 121 -16.54 -3.69 3.87
CA ALA A 121 -16.45 -3.58 2.42
C ALA A 121 -17.83 -3.75 1.76
N GLN A 122 -18.71 -4.58 2.32
CA GLN A 122 -20.07 -4.80 1.83
C GLN A 122 -21.03 -3.68 2.22
N SER A 123 -20.76 -2.95 3.31
CA SER A 123 -21.62 -1.85 3.79
C SER A 123 -21.49 -0.56 2.97
N GLY A 124 -20.66 -0.53 1.93
CA GLY A 124 -20.48 0.63 1.06
C GLY A 124 -19.65 1.77 1.68
N VAL A 125 -18.95 1.50 2.80
CA VAL A 125 -18.05 2.46 3.43
C VAL A 125 -16.95 2.82 2.44
N GLY A 126 -16.68 4.11 2.28
CA GLY A 126 -15.63 4.59 1.37
C GLY A 126 -14.26 4.71 2.01
N ARG A 127 -14.22 4.95 3.34
CA ARG A 127 -13.00 5.21 4.08
C ARG A 127 -13.01 4.57 5.46
N VAL A 128 -11.89 3.94 5.84
CA VAL A 128 -11.67 3.34 7.15
C VAL A 128 -10.45 3.98 7.80
N TYR A 129 -10.62 4.56 8.98
CA TYR A 129 -9.51 5.00 9.84
C TYR A 129 -9.06 3.81 10.68
N LEU A 130 -7.88 3.28 10.39
CA LEU A 130 -7.32 2.10 11.03
C LEU A 130 -6.41 2.50 12.18
N PHE A 131 -6.77 2.02 13.37
CA PHE A 131 -5.99 2.15 14.61
C PHE A 131 -5.49 0.77 15.02
N LEU A 132 -4.17 0.65 15.21
CA LEU A 132 -3.51 -0.64 15.46
C LEU A 132 -2.78 -0.61 16.81
N ASN A 133 -3.05 -1.59 17.65
CA ASN A 133 -2.19 -1.98 18.76
C ASN A 133 -1.91 -3.49 18.67
N THR A 134 -1.04 -3.84 17.73
CA THR A 134 -0.71 -5.24 17.39
C THR A 134 0.79 -5.38 17.16
N PRO A 135 1.39 -6.57 17.36
CA PRO A 135 2.77 -6.81 16.95
C PRO A 135 2.99 -6.49 15.47
N VAL A 136 4.18 -5.99 15.12
CA VAL A 136 4.49 -5.54 13.75
C VAL A 136 4.22 -6.62 12.71
N ALA A 137 4.65 -7.86 12.97
CA ALA A 137 4.40 -8.99 12.07
C ALA A 137 2.89 -9.24 11.85
N MET A 138 2.06 -9.10 12.89
CA MET A 138 0.60 -9.17 12.73
C MET A 138 0.07 -8.02 11.87
N GLY A 139 0.62 -6.81 12.02
CA GLY A 139 0.31 -5.66 11.17
C GLY A 139 0.55 -5.92 9.68
N VAL A 140 1.60 -6.66 9.33
CA VAL A 140 1.89 -7.08 7.95
C VAL A 140 0.79 -8.00 7.42
N TYR A 141 0.40 -9.03 8.19
CA TYR A 141 -0.68 -9.93 7.80
C TYR A 141 -2.01 -9.18 7.64
N ILE A 142 -2.35 -8.29 8.60
CA ILE A 142 -3.52 -7.43 8.51
C ILE A 142 -3.48 -6.64 7.21
N GLY A 143 -2.37 -5.95 6.92
CA GLY A 143 -2.19 -5.16 5.70
C GLY A 143 -2.47 -5.96 4.42
N ALA A 144 -2.02 -7.21 4.37
CA ALA A 144 -2.29 -8.13 3.26
C ALA A 144 -3.79 -8.52 3.15
N THR A 145 -4.55 -8.52 4.26
CA THR A 145 -5.98 -8.85 4.26
C THR A 145 -6.91 -7.70 3.92
N LEU A 146 -6.44 -6.45 3.99
CA LEU A 146 -7.26 -5.25 3.78
C LEU A 146 -7.48 -4.91 2.30
N LEU A 147 -7.07 -5.77 1.36
CA LEU A 147 -7.27 -5.53 -0.08
C LEU A 147 -7.98 -6.72 -0.74
N PRO A 148 -8.98 -6.47 -1.62
CA PRO A 148 -9.55 -5.17 -2.01
C PRO A 148 -10.51 -4.58 -0.96
N GLY A 149 -10.72 -3.25 -0.96
CA GLY A 149 -11.76 -2.61 -0.15
C GLY A 149 -11.68 -1.07 -0.09
N PRO A 150 -12.29 -0.44 0.94
CA PRO A 150 -12.26 1.02 1.13
C PRO A 150 -10.86 1.60 1.26
N GLU A 151 -10.75 2.93 1.11
CA GLU A 151 -9.51 3.66 1.44
C GLU A 151 -9.21 3.50 2.94
N VAL A 152 -8.07 2.90 3.27
CA VAL A 152 -7.64 2.75 4.66
C VAL A 152 -6.68 3.89 5.00
N ILE A 153 -7.01 4.68 6.01
CA ILE A 153 -6.13 5.70 6.60
C ILE A 153 -5.47 5.11 7.83
N ILE A 154 -4.14 5.00 7.84
CA ILE A 154 -3.40 4.41 8.96
C ILE A 154 -3.10 5.48 10.00
N ALA A 155 -3.57 5.27 11.23
CA ALA A 155 -3.29 6.10 12.39
C ALA A 155 -2.21 5.44 13.27
N HIS A 156 -1.13 6.16 13.54
CA HIS A 156 -0.02 5.74 14.38
C HIS A 156 -0.03 6.48 15.70
N PHE A 157 0.12 5.77 16.82
CA PHE A 157 0.21 6.39 18.14
C PHE A 157 1.63 6.82 18.45
N GLN A 158 1.85 8.12 18.61
CA GLN A 158 3.13 8.73 18.97
C GLN A 158 2.88 9.89 19.94
N GLU A 159 3.66 9.97 21.02
CA GLU A 159 3.61 11.09 21.99
C GLU A 159 2.20 11.32 22.57
N ASN A 160 1.48 10.24 22.91
CA ASN A 160 0.12 10.25 23.44
C ASN A 160 -0.98 10.73 22.46
N VAL A 161 -0.69 10.84 21.17
CA VAL A 161 -1.65 11.26 20.15
C VAL A 161 -1.57 10.32 18.94
N TYR A 162 -2.70 10.13 18.26
CA TYR A 162 -2.70 9.43 16.98
C TYR A 162 -2.44 10.40 15.82
N HIS A 163 -1.53 10.01 14.93
CA HIS A 163 -1.15 10.76 13.73
C HIS A 163 -1.45 9.93 12.49
N GLN A 164 -1.96 10.58 11.44
CA GLN A 164 -2.10 9.92 10.15
C GLN A 164 -0.73 9.75 9.50
N VAL A 165 -0.30 8.51 9.28
CA VAL A 165 1.02 8.20 8.71
C VAL A 165 0.97 7.79 7.24
N GLY A 166 -0.18 7.36 6.75
CA GLY A 166 -0.32 6.96 5.36
C GLY A 166 -1.72 6.49 5.01
N SER A 167 -1.91 6.09 3.75
CA SER A 167 -3.13 5.44 3.30
C SER A 167 -2.86 4.24 2.42
N LEU A 168 -3.63 3.17 2.62
CA LEU A 168 -3.76 2.07 1.68
C LEU A 168 -4.97 2.38 0.81
N THR A 169 -4.71 2.81 -0.41
CA THR A 169 -5.74 2.81 -1.45
C THR A 169 -5.67 1.48 -2.16
N THR A 170 -6.79 1.03 -2.73
CA THR A 170 -6.80 -0.08 -3.69
C THR A 170 -6.08 0.35 -4.97
N ALA A 171 -4.77 0.56 -4.88
CA ALA A 171 -3.86 0.51 -5.99
C ALA A 171 -3.62 -0.97 -6.22
N VAL A 172 -4.23 -1.50 -7.27
CA VAL A 172 -3.87 -2.80 -7.82
C VAL A 172 -2.39 -2.72 -8.19
N VAL A 173 -1.52 -3.17 -7.28
CA VAL A 173 -0.11 -3.41 -7.58
C VAL A 173 -0.09 -4.66 -8.45
N LYS A 174 0.14 -4.50 -9.75
CA LYS A 174 0.69 -5.58 -10.56
C LYS A 174 2.19 -5.37 -10.64
N LEU A 175 2.91 -6.36 -10.09
CA LEU A 175 4.32 -6.66 -10.35
C LEU A 175 4.62 -6.60 -11.85
#